data_AF-A0A2P4XB33-F1
#
_entry.id   AF-A0A2P4XB33-F1
#
_cell.length_a   1.000
_cell.length_b   1.000
_cell.length_c   1.000
_cell.angle_alpha   90.00
_cell.angle_beta   90.00
_cell.angle_gamma   90.00
#
_symmetry.space_group_name_H-M   'P 1'
#
loop_
_entity.id
_entity.type
_entity.pdbx_description
1 polymer ?
#
loop_
_entity_poly.entity_id
_entity_poly.type
_entity_poly.pdbx_seq_one_letter_code
_entity_poly.pdbx_strand_id
1 'polypeptide(L)'
;MASLYASVTPQFTRELLSPGLRVGYTDEGGVWQFLAPSLSQRLPLRAIEWRNLVGVTKRIDQLPLHFAEISAQNVGKELPLACIYLVKCEDLDSYKSVVRPPLSAWVDAMTAAKVEWLILYVPLGTRPKAAGNLPNPIYRKIFDRLRADFAHRKGGPLLGGATSTTSVLQERVCKIDTLEGTSVLGQQQQHESQWTELLLRLRHCVMDAFQIKCFQYEESLRVLDAKRGAAGWDFGAFFLAKEKLALMYQQMYLQDDAIRHLDELDAIFVNLNETEKQAFQDGSKTS
;
A
#
# COMPACT_ATOMS: atom_id res chain seq x y z
N MET A 1 -39.71 2.35 -14.35
CA MET A 1 -39.26 0.94 -14.42
C MET A 1 -37.77 0.91 -14.14
N ALA A 2 -37.38 0.65 -12.89
CA ALA A 2 -35.99 0.57 -12.49
C ALA A 2 -35.38 -0.73 -13.03
N SER A 3 -34.24 -0.63 -13.71
CA SER A 3 -33.51 -1.79 -14.23
C SER A 3 -33.06 -2.68 -13.07
N LEU A 4 -33.61 -3.90 -13.02
CA LEU A 4 -33.36 -4.95 -12.03
C LEU A 4 -32.19 -5.88 -12.44
N TYR A 5 -31.23 -5.38 -13.21
CA TYR A 5 -29.99 -6.11 -13.44
C TYR A 5 -28.97 -5.70 -12.38
N ALA A 6 -28.88 -6.52 -11.32
CA ALA A 6 -27.64 -6.64 -10.59
C ALA A 6 -26.57 -7.06 -11.61
N SER A 7 -25.68 -6.12 -11.99
CA SER A 7 -24.54 -6.43 -12.85
C SER A 7 -23.54 -7.27 -12.04
N VAL A 8 -23.79 -8.57 -11.97
CA VAL A 8 -22.76 -9.52 -11.53
C VAL A 8 -21.71 -9.55 -12.64
N THR A 9 -20.76 -8.63 -12.57
CA THR A 9 -19.57 -8.67 -13.41
C THR A 9 -18.72 -9.84 -12.93
N PRO A 10 -18.39 -10.83 -13.77
CA PRO A 10 -17.52 -11.93 -13.39
C PRO A 10 -16.19 -11.42 -12.83
N GLN A 11 -15.68 -12.01 -11.75
CA GLN A 11 -14.40 -11.62 -11.12
C GLN A 11 -13.24 -11.57 -12.14
N PHE A 12 -13.23 -12.48 -13.11
CA PHE A 12 -12.25 -12.53 -14.19
C PHE A 12 -12.23 -11.27 -15.08
N THR A 13 -13.40 -10.71 -15.43
CA THR A 13 -13.47 -9.45 -16.20
C THR A 13 -13.03 -8.24 -15.39
N ARG A 14 -13.09 -8.30 -14.05
CA ARG A 14 -12.69 -7.20 -13.18
C ARG A 14 -11.16 -7.06 -13.10
N GLU A 15 -10.45 -8.19 -13.05
CA GLU A 15 -8.98 -8.25 -13.09
C GLU A 15 -8.40 -7.77 -14.42
N LEU A 16 -9.15 -7.92 -15.52
CA LEU A 16 -8.75 -7.47 -16.86
C LEU A 16 -9.03 -5.99 -17.14
N LEU A 17 -9.94 -5.34 -16.39
CA LEU A 17 -10.37 -3.95 -16.61
C LEU A 17 -9.77 -2.95 -15.61
N SER A 18 -9.36 -3.42 -14.43
CA SER A 18 -8.52 -2.64 -13.51
C SER A 18 -7.62 -3.59 -12.72
N PRO A 19 -6.29 -3.58 -12.95
CA PRO A 19 -5.40 -4.34 -12.08
C PRO A 19 -5.55 -3.73 -10.69
N GLY A 20 -6.21 -4.44 -9.77
CA GLY A 20 -6.41 -3.93 -8.42
C GLY A 20 -5.06 -3.57 -7.78
N LEU A 21 -5.08 -2.70 -6.78
CA LEU A 21 -3.84 -2.17 -6.22
C LEU A 21 -2.98 -3.31 -5.65
N ARG A 22 -1.75 -3.41 -6.12
CA ARG A 22 -0.78 -4.39 -5.62
C ARG A 22 -0.21 -3.93 -4.28
N VAL A 23 -0.14 -4.83 -3.31
CA VAL A 23 0.54 -4.67 -2.03
C VAL A 23 1.62 -5.74 -1.93
N GLY A 24 2.85 -5.33 -1.66
CA GLY A 24 3.95 -6.24 -1.43
C GLY A 24 3.82 -6.94 -0.08
N TYR A 25 4.18 -8.21 0.02
CA TYR A 25 4.44 -8.82 1.33
C TYR A 25 5.78 -9.55 1.35
N THR A 26 6.46 -9.54 2.49
CA THR A 26 7.66 -10.34 2.73
C THR A 26 7.38 -11.26 3.92
N ASP A 27 7.59 -12.56 3.74
CA ASP A 27 7.27 -13.59 4.73
C ASP A 27 8.38 -14.64 4.84
N GLU A 28 9.37 -14.36 5.68
CA GLU A 28 10.43 -15.34 5.99
C GLU A 28 9.94 -16.43 6.97
N GLY A 29 8.80 -16.20 7.64
CA GLY A 29 8.28 -17.07 8.69
C GLY A 29 7.30 -18.14 8.21
N GLY A 30 6.83 -18.04 6.96
CA GLY A 30 5.81 -18.90 6.38
C GLY A 30 4.44 -18.74 7.04
N VAL A 31 4.09 -17.53 7.49
CA VAL A 31 2.81 -17.24 8.17
C VAL A 31 1.71 -16.75 7.23
N TRP A 32 2.05 -16.35 6.00
CA TRP A 32 1.11 -15.84 5.01
C TRP A 32 -0.04 -16.84 4.73
N GLN A 33 0.27 -18.13 4.67
CA GLN A 33 -0.73 -19.19 4.45
C GLN A 33 -1.87 -19.22 5.49
N PHE A 34 -1.60 -18.77 6.72
CA PHE A 34 -2.60 -18.71 7.79
C PHE A 34 -3.38 -17.38 7.78
N LEU A 35 -2.73 -16.32 7.30
CA LEU A 35 -3.31 -14.97 7.25
C LEU A 35 -4.18 -14.75 6.00
N ALA A 36 -3.74 -15.24 4.85
CA ALA A 36 -4.31 -14.94 3.54
C ALA A 36 -5.81 -15.30 3.42
N PRO A 37 -6.30 -16.46 3.91
CA PRO A 37 -7.72 -16.79 3.83
C PRO A 37 -8.59 -15.76 4.57
N SER A 38 -8.24 -15.46 5.82
CA SER A 38 -8.96 -14.51 6.67
C SER A 38 -8.89 -13.07 6.16
N LEU A 39 -7.75 -12.68 5.58
CA LEU A 39 -7.58 -11.37 4.96
C LEU A 39 -8.44 -11.24 3.70
N SER A 40 -8.46 -12.27 2.84
CA SER A 40 -9.23 -12.28 1.59
C SER A 40 -10.73 -12.11 1.81
N GLN A 41 -11.28 -12.70 2.87
CA GLN A 41 -12.69 -12.57 3.25
C GLN A 41 -13.08 -11.16 3.70
N ARG A 42 -12.11 -10.37 4.17
CA ARG A 42 -12.32 -9.01 4.68
C ARG A 42 -12.09 -7.92 3.63
N LEU A 43 -11.56 -8.29 2.47
CA LEU A 43 -11.37 -7.40 1.33
C LEU A 43 -12.63 -7.38 0.44
N PRO A 44 -12.83 -6.33 -0.39
CA PRO A 44 -11.99 -5.14 -0.56
C PRO A 44 -12.07 -4.17 0.62
N LEU A 45 -11.11 -3.25 0.73
CA LEU A 45 -11.26 -2.09 1.61
C LEU A 45 -12.45 -1.24 1.13
N ARG A 46 -13.20 -0.63 2.05
CA ARG A 46 -14.44 0.08 1.73
C ARG A 46 -14.50 1.45 2.37
N ALA A 47 -15.36 2.31 1.80
CA ALA A 47 -15.68 3.64 2.34
C ALA A 47 -14.43 4.44 2.71
N ILE A 48 -13.48 4.52 1.78
CA ILE A 48 -12.28 5.32 1.95
C ILE A 48 -12.62 6.74 1.52
N GLU A 49 -12.47 7.68 2.44
CA GLU A 49 -12.53 9.11 2.13
C GLU A 49 -11.11 9.65 2.05
N TRP A 50 -10.82 10.32 0.95
CA TRP A 50 -9.51 10.88 0.68
C TRP A 50 -9.65 12.32 0.24
N ARG A 51 -8.93 13.24 0.88
CA ARG A 51 -8.87 14.63 0.44
C ARG A 51 -7.70 14.80 -0.50
N ASN A 52 -7.97 15.14 -1.75
CA ASN A 52 -6.92 15.33 -2.75
C ASN A 52 -6.11 16.60 -2.51
N LEU A 53 -5.07 16.81 -3.33
CA LEU A 53 -4.12 17.93 -3.19
C LEU A 53 -4.77 19.32 -3.35
N VAL A 54 -5.89 19.42 -4.06
CA VAL A 54 -6.66 20.67 -4.21
C VAL A 54 -7.73 20.84 -3.13
N GLY A 55 -7.78 19.95 -2.14
CA GLY A 55 -8.67 20.05 -0.99
C GLY A 55 -10.08 19.50 -1.21
N VAL A 56 -10.35 18.81 -2.31
CA VAL A 56 -11.62 18.15 -2.61
C VAL A 56 -11.64 16.73 -2.02
N THR A 57 -12.70 16.39 -1.30
CA THR A 57 -12.90 15.03 -0.78
C THR A 57 -13.42 14.12 -1.88
N LYS A 58 -12.69 13.03 -2.12
CA LYS A 58 -13.01 11.92 -3.00
C LYS A 58 -13.39 10.70 -2.15
N ARG A 59 -14.27 9.88 -2.70
CA ARG A 59 -14.74 8.66 -2.05
C ARG A 59 -14.41 7.46 -2.92
N ILE A 60 -13.77 6.46 -2.32
CA ILE A 60 -13.49 5.15 -2.92
C ILE A 60 -14.38 4.14 -2.22
N ASP A 61 -15.43 3.68 -2.90
CA ASP A 61 -16.41 2.76 -2.31
C ASP A 61 -15.82 1.37 -2.08
N GLN A 62 -15.00 0.88 -3.02
CA GLN A 62 -14.31 -0.40 -2.92
C GLN A 62 -12.90 -0.29 -3.51
N LEU A 63 -11.91 -0.71 -2.74
CA LEU A 63 -10.52 -0.83 -3.16
C LEU A 63 -10.05 -2.28 -2.97
N PRO A 64 -10.10 -3.11 -4.02
CA PRO A 64 -9.49 -4.44 -4.02
C PRO A 64 -7.97 -4.33 -3.90
N LEU A 65 -7.40 -5.20 -3.08
CA LEU A 65 -5.96 -5.32 -2.90
C LEU A 65 -5.49 -6.70 -3.36
N HIS A 66 -4.39 -6.74 -4.11
CA HIS A 66 -3.75 -7.99 -4.53
C HIS A 66 -2.36 -8.07 -3.91
N PHE A 67 -2.09 -9.17 -3.23
CA PHE A 67 -0.84 -9.35 -2.50
C PHE A 67 0.17 -10.13 -3.34
N ALA A 68 1.40 -9.62 -3.41
CA ALA A 68 2.48 -10.25 -4.13
C ALA A 68 3.73 -10.36 -3.25
N GLU A 69 4.35 -11.53 -3.23
CA GLU A 69 5.55 -11.77 -2.43
C GLU A 69 6.75 -11.00 -2.98
N ILE A 70 7.44 -10.28 -2.10
CA ILE A 70 8.69 -9.58 -2.37
C ILE A 70 9.79 -10.37 -1.67
N SER A 71 10.49 -11.18 -2.45
CA SER A 71 11.74 -11.84 -2.05
C SER A 71 12.93 -11.15 -2.73
N ALA A 72 14.13 -11.31 -2.19
CA ALA A 72 15.37 -10.76 -2.77
C ALA A 72 15.59 -11.16 -4.25
N GLN A 73 14.97 -12.26 -4.70
CA GLN A 73 15.03 -12.76 -6.08
C GLN A 73 14.08 -12.02 -7.04
N ASN A 74 13.06 -11.31 -6.52
CA ASN A 74 12.02 -10.62 -7.28
C ASN A 74 12.08 -9.08 -7.21
N VAL A 75 13.09 -8.51 -6.53
CA VAL A 75 13.27 -7.05 -6.35
C VAL A 75 13.58 -6.31 -7.66
N GLY A 76 13.87 -7.02 -8.77
CA GLY A 76 14.12 -6.43 -10.09
C GLY A 76 12.89 -5.84 -10.79
N LYS A 77 11.67 -6.04 -10.26
CA LYS A 77 10.43 -5.44 -10.78
C LYS A 77 9.99 -4.30 -9.86
N GLU A 78 9.54 -3.19 -10.45
CA GLU A 78 9.03 -1.98 -9.77
C GLU A 78 8.24 -2.35 -8.50
N LEU A 79 8.73 -1.87 -7.35
CA LEU A 79 8.14 -2.18 -6.05
C LEU A 79 6.71 -1.60 -5.97
N PRO A 80 5.76 -2.32 -5.35
CA PRO A 80 4.43 -1.79 -5.07
C PRO A 80 4.48 -0.52 -4.20
N LEU A 81 3.40 0.26 -4.23
CA LEU A 81 3.30 1.50 -3.45
C LEU A 81 3.37 1.27 -1.93
N ALA A 82 2.81 0.15 -1.48
CA ALA A 82 2.77 -0.27 -0.09
C ALA A 82 3.23 -1.72 0.06
N CYS A 83 3.98 -1.98 1.13
CA CYS A 83 4.54 -3.30 1.45
C CYS A 83 4.27 -3.68 2.92
N ILE A 84 4.20 -4.98 3.22
CA ILE A 84 4.01 -5.50 4.58
C ILE A 84 5.09 -6.53 4.88
N TYR A 85 5.78 -6.40 6.00
CA TYR A 85 6.66 -7.45 6.51
C TYR A 85 5.94 -8.29 7.55
N LEU A 86 5.87 -9.60 7.33
CA LEU A 86 5.27 -10.54 8.27
C LEU A 86 6.36 -11.04 9.24
N VAL A 87 6.13 -10.82 10.53
CA VAL A 87 7.07 -11.22 11.58
C VAL A 87 6.51 -12.41 12.33
N LYS A 88 7.17 -13.55 12.20
CA LYS A 88 7.00 -14.72 13.07
C LYS A 88 8.14 -14.76 14.07
N CYS A 89 7.83 -14.66 15.35
CA CYS A 89 8.82 -14.81 16.39
C CYS A 89 8.17 -15.22 17.71
N GLU A 90 8.77 -16.19 18.41
CA GLU A 90 8.25 -16.69 19.69
C GLU A 90 9.26 -16.56 20.84
N ASP A 91 10.47 -16.12 20.53
CA ASP A 91 11.60 -16.08 21.45
C ASP A 91 12.34 -14.74 21.39
N LEU A 92 12.69 -14.18 22.54
CA LEU A 92 13.30 -12.83 22.58
C LEU A 92 14.75 -12.83 22.11
N ASP A 93 15.49 -13.91 22.32
CA ASP A 93 16.88 -14.00 21.87
C ASP A 93 16.90 -14.22 20.35
N SER A 94 16.02 -15.08 19.84
CA SER A 94 15.82 -15.26 18.40
C SER A 94 15.33 -13.97 17.72
N TYR A 95 14.49 -13.18 18.38
CA TYR A 95 14.11 -11.86 17.87
C TYR A 95 15.35 -10.98 17.64
N LYS A 96 16.24 -10.89 18.63
CA LYS A 96 17.43 -10.03 18.57
C LYS A 96 18.46 -10.52 17.54
N SER A 97 18.70 -11.83 17.47
CA SER A 97 19.78 -12.42 16.68
C SER A 97 19.38 -12.80 15.26
N VAL A 98 18.12 -13.20 15.03
CA VAL A 98 17.67 -13.75 13.74
C VAL A 98 16.67 -12.84 13.03
N VAL A 99 15.65 -12.33 13.74
CA VAL A 99 14.53 -11.61 13.10
C VAL A 99 14.81 -10.13 12.89
N ARG A 100 15.39 -9.47 13.90
CA ARG A 100 15.61 -8.01 13.88
C ARG A 100 16.59 -7.56 12.79
N PRO A 101 17.72 -8.26 12.52
CA PRO A 101 18.66 -7.82 11.48
C PRO A 101 18.05 -7.73 10.06
N PRO A 102 17.42 -8.79 9.49
CA PRO A 102 16.81 -8.71 8.15
C PRO A 102 15.62 -7.74 8.12
N LEU A 103 14.82 -7.68 9.20
CA LEU A 103 13.72 -6.73 9.30
C LEU A 103 14.21 -5.27 9.25
N SER A 104 15.29 -4.94 9.97
CA SER A 104 15.88 -3.59 9.92
C SER A 104 16.39 -3.26 8.53
N ALA A 105 17.11 -4.19 7.88
CA ALA A 105 17.61 -3.99 6.53
C ALA A 105 16.47 -3.79 5.52
N TRP A 106 15.37 -4.54 5.66
CA TRP A 106 14.18 -4.37 4.83
C TRP A 106 13.50 -3.02 5.05
N VAL A 107 13.36 -2.56 6.30
CA VAL A 107 12.79 -1.24 6.63
C VAL A 107 13.65 -0.13 6.02
N ASP A 108 14.98 -0.24 6.11
CA ASP A 108 15.91 0.70 5.51
C ASP A 108 15.79 0.70 3.98
N ALA A 109 15.68 -0.48 3.36
CA ALA A 109 15.48 -0.62 1.92
C ALA A 109 14.15 0.01 1.44
N MET A 110 13.04 -0.26 2.12
CA MET A 110 11.74 0.34 1.78
C MET A 110 11.74 1.85 1.98
N THR A 111 12.43 2.33 3.01
CA THR A 111 12.59 3.77 3.27
C THR A 111 13.44 4.45 2.19
N ALA A 112 14.56 3.83 1.78
CA ALA A 112 15.40 4.33 0.69
C ALA A 112 14.64 4.34 -0.65
N ALA A 113 13.82 3.31 -0.90
CA ALA A 113 12.96 3.21 -2.09
C ALA A 113 11.74 4.15 -2.05
N LYS A 114 11.52 4.88 -0.95
CA LYS A 114 10.32 5.72 -0.72
C LYS A 114 9.00 4.93 -0.88
N VAL A 115 9.02 3.68 -0.44
CA VAL A 115 7.85 2.79 -0.42
C VAL A 115 7.19 2.87 0.96
N GLU A 116 5.86 2.87 1.00
CA GLU A 116 5.14 2.77 2.26
C GLU A 116 5.18 1.35 2.82
N TRP A 117 5.33 1.22 4.13
CA TRP A 117 5.52 -0.09 4.74
C TRP A 117 4.74 -0.26 6.04
N LEU A 118 4.40 -1.51 6.36
CA LEU A 118 3.85 -1.95 7.64
C LEU A 118 4.57 -3.20 8.13
N ILE A 119 4.58 -3.41 9.44
CA ILE A 119 5.08 -4.61 10.08
C ILE A 119 3.90 -5.28 10.78
N LEU A 120 3.65 -6.54 10.45
CA LEU A 120 2.59 -7.34 11.04
C LEU A 120 3.21 -8.50 11.82
N TYR A 121 3.07 -8.46 13.14
CA TYR A 121 3.50 -9.52 14.04
C TYR A 121 2.42 -10.61 14.12
N VAL A 122 2.82 -11.85 13.82
CA VAL A 122 1.93 -13.01 13.74
C VAL A 122 2.50 -14.16 14.60
N PRO A 123 2.23 -14.19 15.92
CA PRO A 123 2.59 -15.33 16.74
C PRO A 123 1.74 -16.55 16.35
N LEU A 124 2.40 -17.70 16.14
CA LEU A 124 1.72 -18.97 15.87
C LEU A 124 1.29 -19.70 17.14
N GLY A 125 1.82 -19.31 18.30
CA GLY A 125 1.40 -19.90 19.56
C GLY A 125 1.93 -21.33 19.76
N THR A 126 3.04 -21.71 19.11
CA THR A 126 3.58 -23.07 19.20
C THR A 126 4.33 -23.33 20.51
N ARG A 127 4.51 -22.30 21.34
CA ARG A 127 5.02 -22.47 22.71
C ARG A 127 3.92 -22.98 23.64
N PRO A 128 4.26 -23.83 24.61
CA PRO A 128 3.33 -24.24 25.66
C PRO A 128 2.67 -23.03 26.32
N LYS A 129 1.35 -23.05 26.45
CA LYS A 129 0.61 -22.05 27.23
C LYS A 129 1.06 -22.14 28.69
N ALA A 130 1.07 -21.01 29.40
CA ALA A 130 1.24 -21.04 30.85
C ALA A 130 0.08 -21.82 31.51
N ALA A 131 0.21 -22.19 32.79
CA ALA A 131 -0.91 -22.78 33.53
C ALA A 131 -2.12 -21.83 33.52
N GLY A 132 -3.27 -22.32 33.05
CA GLY A 132 -4.43 -21.50 32.70
C GLY A 132 -4.29 -20.92 31.29
N ASN A 133 -5.36 -20.97 30.49
CA ASN A 133 -5.45 -20.64 29.04
C ASN A 133 -4.98 -19.22 28.59
N LEU A 134 -4.10 -18.55 29.32
CA LEU A 134 -3.55 -17.24 29.04
C LEU A 134 -2.49 -17.28 27.92
N PRO A 135 -2.44 -16.25 27.05
CA PRO A 135 -1.37 -16.06 26.09
C PRO A 135 0.00 -16.00 26.78
N ASN A 136 1.01 -16.62 26.17
CA ASN A 136 2.36 -16.59 26.71
C ASN A 136 2.85 -15.12 26.78
N PRO A 137 3.30 -14.61 27.96
CA PRO A 137 3.71 -13.21 28.11
C PRO A 137 4.88 -12.83 27.19
N ILE A 138 5.61 -13.81 26.64
CA ILE A 138 6.68 -13.57 25.67
C ILE A 138 6.19 -12.87 24.41
N TYR A 139 4.99 -13.19 23.90
CA TYR A 139 4.46 -12.61 22.67
C TYR A 139 4.19 -11.11 22.83
N ARG A 140 3.71 -10.70 24.00
CA ARG A 140 3.55 -9.29 24.35
C ARG A 140 4.90 -8.58 24.43
N LYS A 141 5.88 -9.17 25.10
CA LYS A 141 7.24 -8.60 25.20
C LYS A 141 7.90 -8.41 23.84
N ILE A 142 7.76 -9.39 22.93
CA ILE A 142 8.28 -9.29 21.55
C ILE A 142 7.55 -8.18 20.79
N PHE A 143 6.23 -8.10 20.89
CA PHE A 143 5.44 -7.04 20.26
C PHE A 143 5.83 -5.65 20.76
N ASP A 144 5.95 -5.46 22.08
CA ASP A 144 6.38 -4.19 22.68
C ASP A 144 7.80 -3.81 22.21
N ARG A 145 8.67 -4.81 22.03
CA ARG A 145 10.02 -4.59 21.50
C ARG A 145 10.01 -4.20 20.02
N LEU A 146 9.21 -4.86 19.19
CA LEU A 146 8.99 -4.49 17.78
C LEU A 146 8.50 -3.06 17.65
N ARG A 147 7.54 -2.65 18.48
CA ARG A 147 7.05 -1.27 18.54
C ARG A 147 8.18 -0.31 18.92
N ALA A 148 8.95 -0.61 19.97
CA ALA A 148 10.07 0.24 20.38
C ALA A 148 11.14 0.40 19.28
N ASP A 149 11.39 -0.66 18.50
CA ASP A 149 12.38 -0.65 17.44
C ASP A 149 11.86 0.03 16.14
N PHE A 150 10.56 -0.07 15.81
CA PHE A 150 10.02 0.27 14.48
C PHE A 150 8.68 1.05 14.42
N ALA A 151 8.11 1.49 15.54
CA ALA A 151 6.77 2.13 15.54
C ALA A 151 6.67 3.38 14.65
N HIS A 152 7.78 4.12 14.50
CA HIS A 152 7.82 5.39 13.77
C HIS A 152 8.95 5.38 12.73
N ARG A 153 8.68 6.00 11.57
CA ARG A 153 9.73 6.28 10.58
C ARG A 153 10.73 7.27 11.17
N LYS A 154 12.02 6.96 11.09
CA LYS A 154 13.07 7.96 11.31
C LYS A 154 13.06 8.93 10.12
N GLY A 155 12.66 10.19 10.35
CA GLY A 155 12.77 11.26 9.35
C GLY A 155 11.63 11.38 8.32
N GLY A 156 10.39 10.99 8.68
CA GLY A 156 9.24 11.22 7.80
C GLY A 156 8.95 12.71 7.58
N PRO A 157 8.60 13.15 6.34
CA PRO A 157 8.27 14.55 6.09
C PRO A 157 7.02 14.96 6.87
N LEU A 158 7.11 16.09 7.58
CA LEU A 158 5.98 16.76 8.24
C LEU A 158 5.11 17.50 7.22
N LEU A 159 4.61 16.81 6.21
CA LEU A 159 3.71 17.39 5.22
C LEU A 159 2.27 16.97 5.53
N GLY A 160 1.65 17.72 6.43
CA GLY A 160 0.24 17.60 6.74
C GLY A 160 -0.05 18.10 8.15
N GLY A 161 -0.60 19.30 8.26
CA GLY A 161 -1.27 19.73 9.49
C GLY A 161 -2.45 18.78 9.73
N ALA A 162 -2.25 17.80 10.62
CA ALA A 162 -3.29 16.87 11.03
C ALA A 162 -3.62 17.11 12.50
N THR A 163 -4.91 17.33 12.72
CA THR A 163 -5.60 17.30 14.00
C THR A 163 -5.23 16.07 14.83
N SER A 164 -5.23 16.25 16.14
CA SER A 164 -4.71 15.41 17.23
C SER A 164 -5.26 13.98 17.40
N THR A 165 -5.81 13.36 16.34
CA THR A 165 -6.44 12.01 16.39
C THR A 165 -5.65 10.92 15.66
N THR A 166 -4.57 11.27 14.95
CA THR A 166 -3.84 10.38 14.00
C THR A 166 -2.67 9.58 14.57
N SER A 167 -2.30 9.76 15.85
CA SER A 167 -1.08 9.15 16.41
C SER A 167 -1.08 7.62 16.38
N VAL A 168 -2.23 6.96 16.55
CA VAL A 168 -2.31 5.48 16.54
C VAL A 168 -2.21 4.91 15.11
N LEU A 169 -2.72 5.63 14.10
CA LEU A 169 -2.67 5.19 12.71
C LEU A 169 -1.29 5.40 12.07
N GLN A 170 -0.48 6.30 12.63
CA GLN A 170 0.92 6.46 12.26
C GLN A 170 1.81 5.31 12.75
N GLU A 171 1.32 4.49 13.68
CA GLU A 171 2.08 3.33 14.14
C GLU A 171 2.17 2.26 13.05
N ARG A 172 3.41 1.94 12.68
CA ARG A 172 3.71 1.02 11.59
C ARG A 172 3.69 -0.46 11.99
N VAL A 173 3.54 -0.78 13.27
CA VAL A 173 3.64 -2.15 13.82
C VAL A 173 2.31 -2.62 14.41
N CYS A 174 1.71 -3.68 13.87
CA CYS A 174 0.45 -4.26 14.32
C CYS A 174 0.59 -5.76 14.63
N LYS A 175 -0.42 -6.36 15.28
CA LYS A 175 -0.39 -7.75 15.73
C LYS A 175 -1.71 -8.47 15.39
N ILE A 176 -1.60 -9.69 14.88
CA ILE A 176 -2.73 -10.63 14.75
C ILE A 176 -2.35 -11.96 15.37
N ASP A 177 -3.13 -12.39 16.36
CA ASP A 177 -3.02 -13.73 16.93
C ASP A 177 -3.73 -14.74 16.03
N THR A 178 -3.01 -15.75 15.52
CA THR A 178 -3.55 -16.76 14.57
C THR A 178 -4.32 -17.89 15.22
N LEU A 179 -4.22 -18.04 16.53
CA LEU A 179 -4.96 -19.06 17.26
C LEU A 179 -6.40 -18.58 17.45
N GLU A 180 -7.32 -19.11 16.63
CA GLU A 180 -8.74 -19.18 16.97
C GLU A 180 -8.87 -20.02 18.25
N GLY A 181 -8.82 -19.35 19.39
CA GLY A 181 -9.09 -19.98 20.68
C GLY A 181 -10.49 -20.57 20.65
N THR A 182 -10.60 -21.86 20.93
CA THR A 182 -11.84 -22.57 21.24
C THR A 182 -12.81 -21.65 21.99
N SER A 183 -13.98 -21.43 21.39
CA SER A 183 -15.02 -20.44 21.73
C SER A 183 -15.08 -19.97 23.18
N VAL A 184 -14.44 -18.84 23.46
CA VAL A 184 -14.83 -17.95 24.56
C VAL A 184 -15.20 -16.62 23.92
N LEU A 185 -16.42 -16.13 24.15
CA LEU A 185 -16.99 -14.93 23.50
C LEU A 185 -16.05 -13.71 23.48
N GLY A 186 -15.17 -13.58 24.48
CA GLY A 186 -14.17 -12.50 24.54
C GLY A 186 -12.98 -12.63 23.59
N GLN A 187 -12.53 -13.84 23.24
CA GLN A 187 -11.38 -14.03 22.34
C GLN A 187 -11.74 -13.72 20.87
N GLN A 188 -12.97 -14.02 20.47
CA GLN A 188 -13.46 -13.70 19.12
C GLN A 188 -13.61 -12.19 18.90
N GLN A 189 -14.08 -11.46 19.91
CA GLN A 189 -14.16 -9.99 19.87
C GLN A 189 -12.76 -9.35 19.78
N GLN A 190 -11.78 -9.86 20.52
CA GLN A 190 -10.40 -9.38 20.45
C GLN A 190 -9.78 -9.65 19.07
N HIS A 191 -9.97 -10.85 18.53
CA HIS A 191 -9.49 -11.18 17.18
C HIS A 191 -10.10 -10.26 16.12
N GLU A 192 -11.41 -9.98 16.17
CA GLU A 192 -12.01 -9.00 15.24
C GLU A 192 -11.47 -7.58 15.42
N SER A 193 -11.20 -7.16 16.66
CA SER A 193 -10.58 -5.85 16.89
C SER A 193 -9.18 -5.74 16.27
N GLN A 194 -8.38 -6.82 16.30
CA GLN A 194 -7.06 -6.88 15.65
C GLN A 194 -7.17 -6.82 14.13
N TRP A 195 -8.15 -7.51 13.54
CA TRP A 195 -8.42 -7.42 12.10
C TRP A 195 -8.89 -6.03 11.68
N THR A 196 -9.78 -5.42 12.45
CA THR A 196 -10.24 -4.04 12.23
C THR A 196 -9.06 -3.08 12.27
N GLU A 197 -8.18 -3.23 13.25
CA GLU A 197 -6.95 -2.42 13.36
C GLU A 197 -6.01 -2.64 12.18
N LEU A 198 -5.76 -3.89 11.76
CA LEU A 198 -4.93 -4.19 10.59
C LEU A 198 -5.50 -3.52 9.33
N LEU A 199 -6.79 -3.66 9.06
CA LEU A 199 -7.43 -3.10 7.87
C LEU A 199 -7.38 -1.57 7.87
N LEU A 200 -7.56 -0.93 9.03
CA LEU A 200 -7.43 0.52 9.17
C LEU A 200 -6.00 0.99 8.89
N ARG A 201 -4.99 0.30 9.43
CA ARG A 201 -3.58 0.62 9.19
C ARG A 201 -3.16 0.34 7.75
N LEU A 202 -3.66 -0.75 7.15
CA LEU A 202 -3.44 -1.07 5.75
C LEU A 202 -4.05 -0.01 4.83
N ARG A 203 -5.28 0.41 5.11
CA ARG A 203 -5.93 1.54 4.42
C ARG A 203 -5.07 2.80 4.51
N HIS A 204 -4.64 3.17 5.71
CA HIS A 204 -3.80 4.35 5.92
C HIS A 204 -2.47 4.26 5.16
N CYS A 205 -1.78 3.11 5.23
CA CYS A 205 -0.51 2.89 4.56
C CYS A 205 -0.64 3.03 3.03
N VAL A 206 -1.67 2.42 2.45
CA VAL A 206 -1.97 2.53 1.01
C VAL A 206 -2.29 3.98 0.61
N MET A 207 -3.13 4.67 1.39
CA MET A 207 -3.53 6.04 1.09
C MET A 207 -2.38 7.04 1.24
N ASP A 208 -1.52 6.88 2.25
CA ASP A 208 -0.29 7.65 2.40
C ASP A 208 0.59 7.49 1.17
N ALA A 209 0.80 6.25 0.73
CA ALA A 209 1.65 5.93 -0.41
C ALA A 209 1.13 6.60 -1.70
N PHE A 210 -0.18 6.46 -1.91
CA PHE A 210 -0.86 7.07 -3.03
C PHE A 210 -0.74 8.59 -3.02
N GLN A 211 -0.98 9.24 -1.87
CA GLN A 211 -0.89 10.69 -1.74
C GLN A 211 0.53 11.21 -2.00
N ILE A 212 1.55 10.56 -1.42
CA ILE A 212 2.96 10.91 -1.63
C ILE A 212 3.32 10.83 -3.11
N LYS A 213 2.87 9.78 -3.80
CA LYS A 213 3.15 9.58 -5.23
C LYS A 213 2.38 10.55 -6.12
N CYS A 214 1.12 10.85 -5.81
CA CYS A 214 0.38 11.91 -6.51
C CYS A 214 1.16 13.22 -6.44
N PHE A 215 1.62 13.62 -5.25
CA PHE A 215 2.43 14.82 -5.10
C PHE A 215 3.72 14.78 -5.92
N GLN A 216 4.43 13.66 -5.93
CA GLN A 216 5.66 13.51 -6.74
C GLN A 216 5.41 13.66 -8.24
N TYR A 217 4.36 13.04 -8.78
CA TYR A 217 4.04 13.15 -10.20
C TYR A 217 3.52 14.54 -10.56
N GLU A 218 2.63 15.13 -9.77
CA GLU A 218 2.12 16.48 -9.99
C GLU A 218 3.24 17.53 -9.96
N GLU A 219 4.19 17.39 -9.03
CA GLU A 219 5.36 18.27 -8.97
C GLU A 219 6.27 18.08 -10.20
N SER A 220 6.49 16.84 -10.64
CA SER A 220 7.24 16.55 -11.87
C SER A 220 6.55 17.14 -13.10
N LEU A 221 5.23 17.02 -13.20
CA LEU A 221 4.44 17.58 -14.28
C LEU A 221 4.52 19.11 -14.28
N ARG A 222 4.44 19.75 -13.12
CA ARG A 222 4.59 21.21 -12.98
C ARG A 222 5.94 21.69 -13.50
N VAL A 223 7.04 21.01 -13.14
CA VAL A 223 8.40 21.36 -13.60
C VAL A 223 8.57 21.15 -15.10
N LEU A 224 7.99 20.08 -15.65
CA LEU A 224 8.04 19.78 -17.09
C LEU A 224 7.19 20.78 -17.90
N ASP A 225 5.99 21.10 -17.44
CA ASP A 225 5.06 22.03 -18.12
C ASP A 225 5.59 23.47 -18.10
N ALA A 226 6.28 23.89 -17.03
CA ALA A 226 6.96 25.19 -16.98
C ALA A 226 8.02 25.38 -18.08
N LYS A 227 8.53 24.30 -18.66
CA LYS A 227 9.51 24.30 -19.77
C LYS A 227 8.88 24.15 -21.15
N ARG A 228 7.54 24.07 -21.24
CA ARG A 228 6.83 23.76 -22.48
C ARG A 228 7.12 24.73 -23.63
N GLY A 229 7.35 26.00 -23.33
CA GLY A 229 7.72 27.02 -24.32
C GLY A 229 9.21 27.08 -24.68
N ALA A 230 10.05 26.26 -24.04
CA ALA A 230 11.49 26.26 -24.25
C ALA A 230 11.91 25.22 -25.31
N ALA A 231 12.98 25.52 -26.06
CA ALA A 231 13.60 24.54 -26.94
C ALA A 231 14.12 23.34 -26.13
N GLY A 232 13.78 22.13 -26.54
CA GLY A 232 14.16 20.90 -25.83
C GLY A 232 13.18 20.48 -24.72
N TRP A 233 11.92 20.90 -24.77
CA TRP A 233 10.88 20.34 -23.92
C TRP A 233 10.75 18.83 -24.13
N ASP A 234 10.82 18.07 -23.04
CA ASP A 234 10.72 16.62 -23.05
C ASP A 234 9.26 16.18 -22.86
N PHE A 235 8.54 16.12 -23.98
CA PHE A 235 7.17 15.61 -23.99
C PHE A 235 7.11 14.13 -23.58
N GLY A 236 8.14 13.33 -23.88
CA GLY A 236 8.17 11.92 -23.51
C GLY A 236 8.15 11.72 -21.99
N ALA A 237 8.97 12.47 -21.26
CA ALA A 237 8.95 12.48 -19.80
C ALA A 237 7.62 13.01 -19.24
N PHE A 238 7.02 14.03 -19.86
CA PHE A 238 5.72 14.55 -19.47
C PHE A 238 4.60 13.52 -19.67
N PHE A 239 4.56 12.89 -20.85
CA PHE A 239 3.62 11.83 -21.20
C PHE A 239 3.71 10.68 -20.20
N LEU A 240 4.92 10.17 -19.95
CA LEU A 240 5.13 9.04 -19.03
C LEU A 240 4.70 9.39 -17.60
N ALA A 241 5.04 10.59 -17.11
CA ALA A 241 4.61 11.05 -15.78
C ALA A 241 3.08 11.12 -15.67
N LYS A 242 2.41 11.64 -16.71
CA LYS A 242 0.95 11.79 -16.75
C LYS A 242 0.23 10.45 -16.90
N GLU A 243 0.73 9.56 -17.75
CA GLU A 243 0.24 8.19 -17.91
C GLU A 243 0.35 7.40 -16.60
N LYS A 244 1.52 7.44 -15.94
CA LYS A 244 1.71 6.76 -14.64
C LYS A 244 0.77 7.32 -13.58
N LEU A 245 0.53 8.63 -13.55
CA LEU A 245 -0.42 9.24 -12.65
C LEU A 245 -1.86 8.76 -12.92
N ALA A 246 -2.29 8.73 -14.18
CA ALA A 246 -3.60 8.23 -14.58
C ALA A 246 -3.78 6.74 -14.20
N LEU A 247 -2.77 5.90 -14.46
CA LEU A 247 -2.77 4.48 -14.08
C LEU A 247 -2.91 4.31 -12.56
N MET A 248 -2.26 5.15 -11.77
CA MET A 248 -2.40 5.13 -10.31
C MET A 248 -3.83 5.47 -9.86
N TYR A 249 -4.45 6.50 -10.44
CA TYR A 249 -5.87 6.80 -10.16
C TYR A 249 -6.79 5.66 -10.56
N GLN A 250 -6.51 4.98 -11.68
CA GLN A 250 -7.25 3.78 -12.10
C GLN A 250 -7.10 2.64 -11.08
N GLN A 251 -5.88 2.36 -10.60
CA GLN A 251 -5.60 1.34 -9.58
C GLN A 251 -6.30 1.65 -8.24
N MET A 252 -6.50 2.92 -7.93
CA MET A 252 -7.25 3.38 -6.75
C MET A 252 -8.77 3.42 -6.96
N TYR A 253 -9.26 2.96 -8.11
CA TYR A 253 -10.68 2.99 -8.48
C TYR A 253 -11.27 4.42 -8.50
N LEU A 254 -10.45 5.41 -8.87
CA LEU A 254 -10.86 6.80 -9.10
C LEU A 254 -10.92 7.06 -10.61
N GLN A 255 -11.88 6.44 -11.29
CA GLN A 255 -11.92 6.41 -12.77
C GLN A 255 -12.09 7.81 -13.37
N ASP A 256 -12.92 8.67 -12.79
CA ASP A 256 -13.15 10.03 -13.29
C ASP A 256 -11.86 10.88 -13.27
N ASP A 257 -11.00 10.67 -12.27
CA ASP A 257 -9.73 11.38 -12.16
C ASP A 257 -8.71 10.80 -13.16
N ALA A 258 -8.68 9.48 -13.35
CA ALA A 258 -7.87 8.84 -14.38
C ALA A 258 -8.24 9.32 -15.80
N ILE A 259 -9.53 9.34 -16.14
CA ILE A 259 -10.03 9.82 -17.44
C ILE A 259 -9.64 11.27 -17.66
N ARG A 260 -9.80 12.14 -16.65
CA ARG A 260 -9.41 13.55 -16.78
C ARG A 260 -7.93 13.70 -17.15
N HIS A 261 -7.04 12.96 -16.50
CA HIS A 261 -5.61 12.99 -16.83
C HIS A 261 -5.33 12.51 -18.26
N LEU A 262 -6.07 11.50 -18.74
CA LEU A 262 -5.97 11.00 -20.13
C LEU A 262 -6.52 12.01 -21.15
N ASP A 263 -7.67 12.62 -20.89
CA ASP A 263 -8.26 13.64 -21.76
C ASP A 263 -7.35 14.86 -21.90
N GLU A 264 -6.76 15.32 -20.79
CA GLU A 264 -5.79 16.39 -20.82
C GLU A 264 -4.50 16.01 -21.56
N LEU A 265 -4.09 14.74 -21.49
CA LEU A 265 -2.91 14.24 -22.22
C LEU A 265 -3.18 14.23 -23.72
N ASP A 266 -4.35 13.76 -24.14
CA ASP A 266 -4.78 13.76 -25.55
C ASP A 266 -4.89 15.19 -26.09
N ALA A 267 -5.51 16.10 -25.33
CA ALA A 267 -5.59 17.51 -25.71
C ALA A 267 -4.19 18.15 -25.89
N ILE A 268 -3.21 17.80 -25.04
CA ILE A 268 -1.83 18.27 -25.21
C ILE A 268 -1.20 17.67 -26.47
N PHE A 269 -1.37 16.37 -26.68
CA PHE A 269 -0.80 15.66 -27.83
C PHE A 269 -1.30 16.21 -29.17
N VAL A 270 -2.60 16.49 -29.29
CA VAL A 270 -3.20 17.08 -30.49
C VAL A 270 -2.57 18.44 -30.83
N ASN A 271 -2.26 19.23 -29.80
CA ASN A 271 -1.68 20.57 -29.92
C ASN A 271 -0.15 20.59 -30.13
N LEU A 272 0.52 19.43 -30.19
CA LEU A 272 1.96 19.37 -30.49
C LEU A 272 2.23 19.75 -31.96
N ASN A 273 3.35 20.44 -32.20
CA ASN A 273 3.84 20.73 -33.54
C ASN A 273 4.43 19.47 -34.18
N GLU A 274 4.51 19.43 -35.52
CA GLU A 274 5.02 18.27 -36.27
C GLU A 274 6.43 17.83 -35.83
N THR A 275 7.32 18.78 -35.55
CA THR A 275 8.69 18.50 -35.08
C THR A 275 8.70 17.80 -33.72
N GLU A 276 7.81 18.18 -32.82
CA GLU A 276 7.70 17.59 -31.47
C GLU A 276 7.09 16.18 -31.55
N LYS A 277 6.09 15.99 -32.42
CA LYS A 277 5.50 14.67 -32.71
C LYS A 277 6.53 13.70 -33.28
N GLN A 278 7.35 14.16 -34.23
CA GLN A 278 8.44 13.35 -34.80
C GLN A 278 9.48 12.98 -33.74
N ALA A 279 9.92 13.94 -32.91
CA ALA A 279 10.87 13.68 -31.84
C ALA A 279 10.36 12.63 -30.83
N PHE A 280 9.06 12.69 -30.46
CA PHE A 280 8.43 11.70 -29.59
C PHE A 280 8.37 10.30 -30.23
N GLN A 281 7.99 10.22 -31.51
CA GLN A 281 7.92 8.94 -32.24
C GLN A 281 9.28 8.28 -32.41
N ASP A 282 10.33 9.06 -32.64
CA ASP A 282 11.68 8.52 -32.82
C ASP A 282 12.29 8.08 -31.48
N GLY A 283 12.01 8.80 -30.38
CA GLY A 283 12.39 8.37 -29.04
C GLY A 283 11.75 7.04 -28.61
N SER A 284 10.49 6.80 -29.05
CA SER A 284 9.76 5.55 -28.80
C SER A 284 10.31 4.33 -29.54
N LYS A 285 11.11 4.50 -30.61
CA LYS A 285 11.75 3.37 -31.33
C LYS A 285 13.06 2.92 -30.71
N THR A 286 13.62 3.73 -29.80
CA THR A 286 14.94 3.52 -29.19
C THR A 286 14.89 3.10 -27.72
N SER A 287 13.71 3.06 -27.09
CA SER A 287 13.49 2.56 -25.73
C SER A 287 12.81 1.20 -25.73
#